data_AF-A0A2W0C3K5-F1
#
_entry.id   AF-A0A2W0C3K5-F1
#
_cell.length_a   1.000
_cell.length_b   1.000
_cell.length_c   1.000
_cell.angle_alpha   90.00
_cell.angle_beta   90.00
_cell.angle_gamma   90.00
#
_symmetry.space_group_name_H-M   'P 1'
#
loop_
_entity.id
_entity.type
_entity.pdbx_description
1 polymer ?
#
loop_
_entity_poly.entity_id
_entity_poly.type
_entity_poly.pdbx_seq_one_letter_code
_entity_poly.pdbx_strand_id
1 'polypeptide(L)'
;MIRRITKFIVGLIFVVLVAGCHHNKVNNPIANVDSKQPDKVLFDRAMDAMKKGKYDVARITLQTLINTYPDSEFIARAKLAVGDSWYAEGTTASYQQAEVEYKDFITFFPQLPEAAEAQLKIANMHYKQMEKPDRDYTHAMRAEDEYRQLMQQFPDSKLVAEAKQRLREVQEVLAERQYRIGRFYFLRESYPAAVARLKSLADTYPLYSEADDALMMLGRSYEAEAAMLRASKLPEAPKVRLIKQYDADAAKAYSRIIERYPTSDRADEAKSRLKELGLPVPTPTPEAIAQYKAEEQSRSELGRFRTMMSTFHKAPDDLARAAKVGEPTLIEPQQTSAPQLIHEANNAALGINDSSRNGTLTLEKTTGSDATKSDPIPRSQAAPSANQESTAPAPSTNSGSGSDTGIGELTPNAAGGAQAGEDPSSSKTSEGASASNSNAANGATPPQAPAQVNEIQNGSSSEAASSSGSKDQGSSSSKKKKKTGLKKVVPF
;
A
#
# COMPACT_ATOMS: atom_id res chain seq x y z
N MET A 1 35.56 -36.44 49.82
CA MET A 1 35.11 -35.02 49.74
C MET A 1 34.28 -34.71 48.48
N ILE A 2 34.67 -35.19 47.30
CA ILE A 2 34.05 -34.81 46.00
C ILE A 2 32.53 -35.04 45.94
N ARG A 3 32.01 -36.20 46.41
CA ARG A 3 30.56 -36.51 46.41
C ARG A 3 29.70 -35.60 47.30
N ARG A 4 30.26 -34.95 48.32
CA ARG A 4 29.52 -33.99 49.15
C ARG A 4 29.43 -32.62 48.48
N ILE A 5 30.48 -32.24 47.74
CA ILE A 5 30.53 -30.99 46.98
C ILE A 5 29.55 -31.04 45.79
N THR A 6 29.43 -32.17 45.10
CA THR A 6 28.46 -32.33 43.99
C THR A 6 27.01 -32.18 44.46
N LYS A 7 26.67 -32.71 45.64
CA LYS A 7 25.32 -32.56 46.22
C LYS A 7 25.00 -31.12 46.62
N PHE A 8 25.98 -30.38 47.12
CA PHE A 8 25.83 -28.95 47.41
C PHE A 8 25.65 -28.11 46.14
N ILE A 9 26.38 -28.40 45.08
CA ILE A 9 26.26 -27.69 43.79
C ILE A 9 24.89 -27.95 43.14
N VAL A 10 24.42 -29.20 43.14
CA VAL A 10 23.09 -29.55 42.60
C VAL A 10 21.97 -28.93 43.43
N GLY A 11 22.11 -28.88 44.76
CA GLY A 11 21.17 -28.19 45.64
C GLY A 11 21.11 -26.68 45.40
N LEU A 12 22.26 -26.04 45.16
CA LEU A 12 22.33 -24.60 44.89
C LEU A 12 21.68 -24.25 43.54
N ILE A 13 21.86 -25.10 42.52
CA ILE A 13 21.24 -24.91 41.19
C ILE A 13 19.71 -25.06 41.27
N PHE A 14 19.21 -25.97 42.11
CA PHE A 14 17.76 -26.15 42.31
C PHE A 14 17.11 -24.95 43.00
N VAL A 15 17.80 -24.32 43.97
CA VAL A 15 17.30 -23.11 44.65
C VAL A 15 17.23 -21.91 43.69
N VAL A 16 18.18 -21.80 42.75
CA VAL A 16 18.15 -20.74 41.72
C VAL A 16 17.01 -20.94 40.72
N LEU A 17 16.63 -22.19 40.41
CA LEU A 17 15.53 -22.49 39.49
C LEU A 17 14.14 -22.22 40.06
N VAL A 18 13.95 -22.27 41.39
CA VAL A 18 12.63 -22.06 42.03
C VAL A 18 12.37 -20.59 42.39
N ALA A 19 13.39 -19.73 42.40
CA ALA A 19 13.23 -18.29 42.66
C ALA A 19 12.63 -17.49 41.49
N GLY A 20 12.30 -18.14 40.36
CA GLY A 20 11.82 -17.48 39.14
C GLY A 20 10.31 -17.19 39.05
N CYS A 21 9.49 -17.69 39.98
CA CYS A 21 8.04 -17.42 39.96
C CYS A 21 7.70 -16.14 40.73
N HIS A 22 7.92 -14.98 40.13
CA HIS A 22 7.35 -13.71 40.62
C HIS A 22 5.93 -13.55 40.06
N HIS A 23 4.92 -13.77 40.90
CA HIS A 23 3.51 -13.57 40.56
C HIS A 23 3.24 -12.07 40.42
N ASN A 24 3.21 -11.55 39.18
CA ASN A 24 2.80 -10.18 38.91
C ASN A 24 1.34 -10.02 39.33
N LYS A 25 1.10 -9.32 40.45
CA LYS A 25 -0.24 -8.92 40.86
C LYS A 25 -0.90 -8.14 39.73
N VAL A 26 -2.15 -8.48 39.40
CA VAL A 26 -2.97 -7.72 38.46
C VAL A 26 -3.15 -6.32 39.03
N ASN A 27 -2.47 -5.33 38.45
CA ASN A 27 -2.58 -3.94 38.88
C ASN A 27 -3.96 -3.42 38.44
N ASN A 28 -4.91 -3.37 39.37
CA ASN A 28 -6.18 -2.71 39.12
C ASN A 28 -5.94 -1.17 39.09
N PRO A 29 -6.14 -0.49 37.95
CA PRO A 29 -5.86 0.94 37.83
C PRO A 29 -6.76 1.82 38.71
N ILE A 30 -7.85 1.28 39.26
CA ILE A 30 -8.80 1.99 40.14
C ILE A 30 -8.47 1.78 41.63
N ALA A 31 -7.67 0.77 41.98
CA ALA A 31 -7.27 0.55 43.37
C ALA A 31 -6.33 1.68 43.80
N ASN A 32 -6.76 2.53 44.75
CA ASN A 32 -6.11 3.77 45.23
C ASN A 32 -6.39 5.04 44.39
N VAL A 33 -7.63 5.27 43.97
CA VAL A 33 -8.06 6.57 43.41
C VAL A 33 -9.06 7.25 44.36
N ASP A 34 -8.67 7.44 45.62
CA ASP A 34 -9.46 8.18 46.63
C ASP A 34 -9.22 9.70 46.49
N SER A 35 -9.56 10.26 45.33
CA SER A 35 -9.39 11.68 45.03
C SER A 35 -10.67 12.31 44.51
N LYS A 36 -10.83 13.63 44.72
CA LYS A 36 -11.99 14.41 44.25
C LYS A 36 -12.09 14.49 42.71
N GLN A 37 -11.01 14.18 42.00
CA GLN A 37 -10.93 14.12 40.53
C GLN A 37 -10.26 12.81 40.09
N PRO A 38 -11.00 11.69 40.09
CA PRO A 38 -10.44 10.38 39.79
C PRO A 38 -9.99 10.26 38.33
N ASP A 39 -10.69 10.93 37.42
CA ASP A 39 -10.37 11.03 35.99
C ASP A 39 -9.00 11.69 35.76
N LYS A 40 -8.73 12.84 36.38
CA LYS A 40 -7.43 13.52 36.29
C LYS A 40 -6.31 12.64 36.84
N VAL A 41 -6.53 11.98 37.98
CA VAL A 41 -5.52 11.08 38.59
C VAL A 41 -5.20 9.91 37.67
N LEU A 42 -6.21 9.34 36.99
CA LEU A 42 -6.00 8.28 36.00
C LEU A 42 -5.21 8.80 34.79
N PHE A 43 -5.53 9.99 34.28
CA PHE A 43 -4.81 10.61 33.18
C PHE A 43 -3.33 10.86 33.54
N ASP A 44 -3.08 11.53 34.67
CA ASP A 44 -1.72 11.84 35.15
C ASP A 44 -0.91 10.57 35.38
N ARG A 45 -1.53 9.53 35.98
CA ARG A 45 -0.90 8.21 36.17
C ARG A 45 -0.53 7.55 34.85
N ALA A 46 -1.41 7.63 33.85
CA ALA A 46 -1.11 7.10 32.52
C ALA A 46 0.03 7.87 31.84
N MET A 47 0.04 9.20 31.94
CA MET A 47 1.11 10.04 31.38
C MET A 47 2.47 9.72 32.04
N ASP A 48 2.48 9.50 33.35
CA ASP A 48 3.69 9.08 34.05
C ASP A 48 4.13 7.66 33.69
N ALA A 49 3.19 6.76 33.37
CA ALA A 49 3.52 5.45 32.83
C ALA A 49 4.12 5.53 31.42
N MET A 50 3.59 6.40 30.55
CA MET A 50 4.16 6.66 29.22
C MET A 50 5.59 7.21 29.30
N LYS A 51 5.84 8.19 30.18
CA LYS A 51 7.20 8.74 30.40
C LYS A 51 8.20 7.67 30.86
N LYS A 52 7.72 6.64 31.57
CA LYS A 52 8.53 5.51 32.04
C LYS A 52 8.67 4.38 30.99
N GLY A 53 8.14 4.57 29.78
CA GLY A 53 8.12 3.55 28.71
C GLY A 53 7.17 2.39 28.97
N LYS A 54 6.25 2.50 29.94
CA LYS A 54 5.28 1.46 30.29
C LYS A 54 3.98 1.67 29.51
N TYR A 55 4.04 1.48 28.19
CA TYR A 55 2.94 1.80 27.30
C TYR A 55 1.68 0.95 27.56
N ASP A 56 1.81 -0.33 27.88
CA ASP A 56 0.66 -1.19 28.21
C ASP A 56 -0.14 -0.68 29.41
N VAL A 57 0.57 -0.32 30.49
CA VAL A 57 -0.05 0.21 31.71
C VAL A 57 -0.71 1.55 31.42
N ALA A 58 -0.07 2.40 30.62
CA ALA A 58 -0.66 3.66 30.19
C ALA A 58 -1.96 3.44 29.42
N ARG A 59 -1.95 2.58 28.38
CA ARG A 59 -3.13 2.25 27.57
C ARG A 59 -4.29 1.71 28.40
N ILE A 60 -4.02 0.75 29.28
CA ILE A 60 -5.06 0.18 30.16
C ILE A 60 -5.64 1.29 31.07
N THR A 61 -4.79 2.16 31.61
CA THR A 61 -5.24 3.25 32.50
C THR A 61 -6.05 4.30 31.72
N LEU A 62 -5.63 4.67 30.51
CA LEU A 62 -6.34 5.59 29.62
C LEU A 62 -7.68 5.01 29.17
N GLN A 63 -7.72 3.73 28.78
CA GLN A 63 -8.96 3.07 28.40
C GLN A 63 -9.93 2.97 29.58
N THR A 64 -9.40 2.76 30.79
CA THR A 64 -10.21 2.79 32.01
C THR A 64 -10.82 4.17 32.23
N LEU A 65 -10.06 5.25 32.04
CA LEU A 65 -10.58 6.62 32.08
C LEU A 65 -11.69 6.81 31.05
N ILE A 66 -11.44 6.42 29.79
CA ILE A 66 -12.39 6.57 28.68
C ILE A 66 -13.71 5.84 28.96
N ASN A 67 -13.64 4.61 29.47
CA ASN A 67 -14.82 3.78 29.70
C ASN A 67 -15.58 4.16 30.98
N THR A 68 -14.87 4.62 32.01
CA THR A 68 -15.48 4.91 33.33
C THR A 68 -16.03 6.33 33.41
N TYR A 69 -15.42 7.28 32.70
CA TYR A 69 -15.74 8.71 32.78
C TYR A 69 -15.95 9.35 31.39
N PRO A 70 -16.95 8.91 30.60
CA PRO A 70 -17.14 9.36 29.21
C PRO A 70 -17.40 10.87 29.05
N ASP A 71 -17.86 11.54 30.11
CA ASP A 71 -18.13 12.99 30.13
C ASP A 71 -16.93 13.83 30.64
N SER A 72 -15.78 13.20 30.89
CA SER A 72 -14.60 13.90 31.41
C SER A 72 -13.97 14.84 30.35
N GLU A 73 -13.46 15.98 30.81
CA GLU A 73 -12.70 16.92 29.98
C GLU A 73 -11.42 16.30 29.39
N PHE A 74 -10.91 15.23 30.01
CA PHE A 74 -9.70 14.54 29.59
C PHE A 74 -9.93 13.53 28.48
N ILE A 75 -11.17 13.27 28.03
CA ILE A 75 -11.46 12.18 27.08
C ILE A 75 -10.75 12.38 25.74
N ALA A 76 -10.79 13.60 25.18
CA ALA A 76 -10.10 13.90 23.93
C ALA A 76 -8.58 13.68 24.08
N ARG A 77 -7.98 14.22 25.15
CA ARG A 77 -6.55 14.04 25.43
C ARG A 77 -6.19 12.58 25.70
N ALA A 78 -7.07 11.84 26.37
CA ALA A 78 -6.87 10.43 26.68
C ALA A 78 -6.90 9.57 25.41
N LYS A 79 -7.87 9.79 24.52
CA LYS A 79 -7.94 9.10 23.22
C LYS A 79 -6.70 9.38 22.37
N LEU A 80 -6.28 10.65 22.27
CA LEU A 80 -5.04 11.00 21.58
C LEU A 80 -3.81 10.32 22.21
N ALA A 81 -3.75 10.29 23.54
CA ALA A 81 -2.66 9.66 24.27
C ALA A 81 -2.59 8.13 24.09
N VAL A 82 -3.73 7.45 23.86
CA VAL A 82 -3.75 6.03 23.49
C VAL A 82 -3.02 5.85 22.16
N GLY A 83 -3.36 6.64 21.13
CA GLY A 83 -2.64 6.64 19.85
C GLY A 83 -1.14 6.96 20.02
N ASP A 84 -0.80 7.98 20.82
CA ASP A 84 0.59 8.37 21.11
C ASP A 84 1.39 7.28 21.81
N SER A 85 0.75 6.48 22.68
CA SER A 85 1.41 5.36 23.34
C SER A 85 1.81 4.25 22.36
N TRP A 86 0.94 3.96 21.38
CA TRP A 86 1.25 3.02 20.30
C TRP A 86 2.30 3.58 19.35
N TYR A 87 2.21 4.86 19.00
CA TYR A 87 3.21 5.53 18.17
C TYR A 87 4.61 5.53 18.82
N ALA A 88 4.68 5.76 20.13
CA ALA A 88 5.93 5.80 20.90
C ALA A 88 6.60 4.41 21.05
N GLU A 89 5.83 3.33 20.94
CA GLU A 89 6.34 1.96 20.97
C GLU A 89 7.16 1.62 19.71
N GLY A 90 6.79 2.20 18.56
CA GLY A 90 7.63 2.26 17.37
C GLY A 90 7.81 0.95 16.60
N THR A 91 7.07 -0.10 16.95
CA THR A 91 7.02 -1.37 16.20
C THR A 91 5.99 -1.31 15.07
N THR A 92 6.16 -2.10 14.01
CA THR A 92 5.20 -2.18 12.90
C THR A 92 3.78 -2.50 13.36
N ALA A 93 3.63 -3.45 14.30
CA ALA A 93 2.33 -3.80 14.87
C ALA A 93 1.73 -2.64 15.68
N SER A 94 2.56 -1.94 16.46
CA SER A 94 2.10 -0.76 17.21
C SER A 94 1.68 0.40 16.29
N TYR A 95 2.36 0.61 15.16
CA TYR A 95 1.95 1.64 14.21
C TYR A 95 0.58 1.36 13.57
N GLN A 96 0.24 0.09 13.32
CA GLN A 96 -1.09 -0.27 12.83
C GLN A 96 -2.17 0.06 13.86
N GLN A 97 -1.92 -0.22 15.14
CA GLN A 97 -2.85 0.14 16.22
C GLN A 97 -2.94 1.66 16.39
N ALA A 98 -1.80 2.37 16.33
CA ALA A 98 -1.77 3.82 16.39
C ALA A 98 -2.57 4.46 15.24
N GLU A 99 -2.50 3.91 14.03
CA GLU A 99 -3.25 4.41 12.87
C GLU A 99 -4.77 4.35 13.13
N VAL A 100 -5.26 3.24 13.67
CA VAL A 100 -6.68 3.08 14.04
C VAL A 100 -7.08 4.10 15.10
N GLU A 101 -6.31 4.21 16.18
CA GLU A 101 -6.64 5.12 17.29
C GLU A 101 -6.59 6.60 16.89
N TYR A 102 -5.67 6.99 16.00
CA TYR A 102 -5.63 8.34 15.46
C TYR A 102 -6.78 8.63 14.49
N LYS A 103 -7.15 7.67 13.62
CA LYS A 103 -8.32 7.82 12.74
C LYS A 103 -9.62 7.93 13.54
N ASP A 104 -9.73 7.16 14.62
CA ASP A 104 -10.82 7.29 15.58
C ASP A 104 -10.82 8.67 16.23
N PHE A 105 -9.67 9.17 16.70
CA PHE A 105 -9.57 10.50 17.29
C PHE A 105 -10.01 11.60 16.32
N ILE A 106 -9.57 11.56 15.06
CA ILE A 106 -9.96 12.52 14.02
C ILE A 106 -11.47 12.44 13.75
N THR A 107 -12.04 11.24 13.76
CA THR A 107 -13.49 11.02 13.55
C THR A 107 -14.31 11.59 14.70
N PHE A 108 -13.90 11.38 15.95
CA PHE A 108 -14.63 11.85 17.13
C PHE A 108 -14.39 13.32 17.45
N PHE A 109 -13.22 13.88 17.11
CA PHE A 109 -12.83 15.25 17.46
C PHE A 109 -12.23 16.04 16.29
N PRO A 110 -12.94 16.19 15.15
CA PRO A 110 -12.37 16.81 13.94
C PRO A 110 -12.07 18.31 14.09
N GLN A 111 -12.73 19.00 15.04
CA GLN A 111 -12.56 20.45 15.24
C GLN A 111 -11.36 20.80 16.12
N LEU A 112 -10.77 19.82 16.80
CA LEU A 112 -9.62 20.05 17.67
C LEU A 112 -8.36 20.28 16.82
N PRO A 113 -7.49 21.24 17.20
CA PRO A 113 -6.23 21.46 16.48
C PRO A 113 -5.33 20.21 16.52
N GLU A 114 -5.46 19.38 17.56
CA GLU A 114 -4.78 18.10 17.69
C GLU A 114 -5.19 17.08 16.61
N ALA A 115 -6.32 17.25 15.92
CA ALA A 115 -6.73 16.36 14.84
C ALA A 115 -5.76 16.45 13.65
N ALA A 116 -5.26 17.66 13.35
CA ALA A 116 -4.23 17.86 12.35
C ALA A 116 -2.89 17.22 12.77
N GLU A 117 -2.57 17.25 14.06
CA GLU A 117 -1.38 16.55 14.61
C GLU A 117 -1.52 15.03 14.50
N ALA A 118 -2.69 14.48 14.82
CA ALA A 118 -2.97 13.06 14.68
C ALA A 118 -2.83 12.61 13.21
N GLN A 119 -3.38 13.37 12.26
CA GLN A 119 -3.26 13.10 10.83
C GLN A 119 -1.79 13.15 10.38
N LEU A 120 -1.02 14.13 10.87
CA LEU A 120 0.42 14.22 10.57
C LEU A 120 1.17 13.01 11.12
N LYS A 121 0.82 12.55 12.32
CA LYS A 121 1.42 11.35 12.92
C LYS A 121 1.11 10.10 12.09
N ILE A 122 -0.12 9.95 11.58
CA ILE A 122 -0.49 8.88 10.63
C ILE A 122 0.45 8.88 9.42
N ALA A 123 0.54 10.01 8.72
CA ALA A 123 1.42 10.13 7.55
C ALA A 123 2.89 9.86 7.90
N ASN A 124 3.37 10.38 9.05
CA ASN A 124 4.73 10.16 9.53
C ASN A 124 5.03 8.70 9.89
N MET A 125 4.03 7.91 10.34
CA MET A 125 4.22 6.47 10.59
C MET A 125 4.50 5.71 9.30
N HIS A 126 3.74 6.00 8.24
CA HIS A 126 3.98 5.40 6.94
C HIS A 126 5.29 5.89 6.33
N TYR A 127 5.59 7.18 6.46
CA TYR A 127 6.87 7.75 6.05
C TYR A 127 8.08 7.04 6.68
N LYS A 128 8.03 6.76 7.99
CA LYS A 128 9.09 6.01 8.70
C LYS A 128 9.22 4.55 8.25
N GLN A 129 8.13 3.95 7.77
CA GLN A 129 8.08 2.57 7.29
C GLN A 129 8.36 2.47 5.78
N MET A 130 8.60 3.58 5.10
CA MET A 130 8.98 3.57 3.70
C MET A 130 10.29 2.82 3.51
N GLU A 131 10.27 1.92 2.54
CA GLU A 131 11.46 1.26 2.05
C GLU A 131 12.05 2.03 0.88
N LYS A 132 13.13 1.48 0.32
CA LYS A 132 13.78 1.99 -0.87
C LYS A 132 12.90 1.87 -2.12
N PRO A 133 13.15 2.67 -3.18
CA PRO A 133 12.33 2.65 -4.40
C PRO A 133 12.25 1.28 -5.11
N ASP A 134 13.25 0.40 -4.91
CA ASP A 134 13.30 -0.95 -5.48
C ASP A 134 12.46 -1.99 -4.72
N ARG A 135 11.90 -1.62 -3.56
CA ARG A 135 11.15 -2.52 -2.67
C ARG A 135 9.65 -2.24 -2.68
N ASP A 136 8.93 -2.79 -1.69
CA ASP A 136 7.49 -2.56 -1.56
C ASP A 136 7.21 -1.07 -1.29
N TYR A 137 6.31 -0.51 -2.08
CA TYR A 137 5.97 0.90 -2.07
C TYR A 137 4.63 1.17 -1.36
N THR A 138 4.01 0.15 -0.76
CA THR A 138 2.71 0.28 -0.06
C THR A 138 2.73 1.39 0.98
N HIS A 139 3.78 1.47 1.81
CA HIS A 139 3.90 2.53 2.80
C HIS A 139 4.20 3.90 2.19
N ALA A 140 4.91 3.98 1.05
CA ALA A 140 5.14 5.24 0.36
C ALA A 140 3.84 5.79 -0.24
N MET A 141 3.03 4.93 -0.88
CA MET A 141 1.71 5.31 -1.41
C MET A 141 0.77 5.78 -0.29
N ARG A 142 0.66 5.02 0.81
CA ARG A 142 -0.14 5.44 1.96
C ARG A 142 0.36 6.73 2.59
N ALA A 143 1.66 6.92 2.71
CA ALA A 143 2.21 8.18 3.23
C ALA A 143 1.79 9.36 2.34
N GLU A 144 1.87 9.20 1.03
CA GLU A 144 1.45 10.20 0.06
C GLU A 144 -0.02 10.60 0.26
N ASP A 145 -0.91 9.60 0.35
CA ASP A 145 -2.34 9.81 0.52
C ASP A 145 -2.69 10.49 1.85
N GLU A 146 -2.05 10.08 2.95
CA GLU A 146 -2.30 10.63 4.28
C GLU A 146 -1.77 12.08 4.40
N TYR A 147 -0.66 12.43 3.72
CA TYR A 147 -0.19 13.82 3.62
C TYR A 147 -1.13 14.68 2.76
N ARG A 148 -1.63 14.15 1.64
CA ARG A 148 -2.65 14.84 0.83
C ARG A 148 -3.91 15.09 1.65
N GLN A 149 -4.36 14.08 2.38
CA GLN A 149 -5.54 14.18 3.25
C GLN A 149 -5.36 15.23 4.34
N LEU A 150 -4.18 15.35 4.95
CA LEU A 150 -3.89 16.42 5.90
C LEU A 150 -4.09 17.80 5.27
N MET A 151 -3.57 18.01 4.06
CA MET A 151 -3.66 19.30 3.37
C MET A 151 -5.08 19.62 2.91
N GLN A 152 -5.87 18.59 2.56
CA GLN A 152 -7.26 18.74 2.16
C GLN A 152 -8.18 19.02 3.37
N GLN A 153 -7.97 18.31 4.48
CA GLN A 153 -8.81 18.43 5.67
C GLN A 153 -8.41 19.61 6.56
N PHE A 154 -7.12 19.94 6.64
CA PHE A 154 -6.57 20.96 7.55
C PHE A 154 -5.67 21.98 6.82
N PRO A 155 -6.19 22.74 5.83
CA PRO A 155 -5.39 23.65 5.00
C PRO A 155 -4.74 24.79 5.79
N ASP A 156 -5.34 25.23 6.90
CA ASP A 156 -4.87 26.37 7.70
C ASP A 156 -3.90 25.97 8.83
N SER A 157 -3.59 24.67 8.95
CA SER A 157 -2.70 24.19 10.00
C SER A 157 -1.24 24.60 9.77
N LYS A 158 -0.54 24.96 10.85
CA LYS A 158 0.91 25.24 10.81
C LYS A 158 1.73 24.02 10.35
N LEU A 159 1.16 22.82 10.49
CA LEU A 159 1.78 21.56 10.10
C LEU A 159 1.80 21.34 8.58
N VAL A 160 1.03 22.11 7.81
CA VAL A 160 0.97 21.99 6.34
C VAL A 160 2.35 22.23 5.72
N ALA A 161 3.16 23.14 6.26
CA ALA A 161 4.50 23.40 5.75
C ALA A 161 5.41 22.16 5.90
N GLU A 162 5.34 21.47 7.03
CA GLU A 162 6.07 20.21 7.26
C GLU A 162 5.52 19.10 6.35
N ALA A 163 4.19 18.94 6.29
CA ALA A 163 3.54 17.95 5.45
C ALA A 163 3.89 18.12 3.96
N LYS A 164 3.95 19.36 3.44
CA LYS A 164 4.39 19.64 2.07
C LYS A 164 5.82 19.17 1.81
N GLN A 165 6.73 19.39 2.75
CA GLN A 165 8.12 18.93 2.61
C GLN A 165 8.21 17.41 2.61
N ARG A 166 7.50 16.76 3.54
CA ARG A 166 7.45 15.29 3.59
C ARG A 166 6.80 14.70 2.35
N LEU A 167 5.75 15.33 1.83
CA LEU A 167 5.10 14.90 0.60
C LEU A 167 6.06 14.97 -0.59
N ARG A 168 6.86 16.05 -0.74
CA ARG A 168 7.91 16.11 -1.77
C ARG A 168 8.93 14.98 -1.63
N GLU A 169 9.33 14.67 -0.40
CA GLU A 169 10.24 13.55 -0.10
C GLU A 169 9.63 12.18 -0.48
N VAL A 170 8.36 11.96 -0.19
CA VAL A 170 7.63 10.72 -0.58
C VAL A 170 7.52 10.61 -2.09
N GLN A 171 7.14 11.71 -2.76
CA GLN A 171 6.97 11.78 -4.20
C GLN A 171 8.28 11.54 -4.96
N GLU A 172 9.40 12.00 -4.41
CA GLU A 172 10.73 11.72 -4.95
C GLU A 172 11.00 10.21 -5.01
N VAL A 173 10.71 9.48 -3.92
CA VAL A 173 10.91 8.02 -3.83
C VAL A 173 9.96 7.27 -4.78
N LEU A 174 8.70 7.69 -4.87
CA LEU A 174 7.73 7.09 -5.78
C LEU A 174 8.08 7.35 -7.26
N ALA A 175 8.57 8.54 -7.57
CA ALA A 175 9.04 8.91 -8.90
C ALA A 175 10.31 8.13 -9.29
N GLU A 176 11.31 8.06 -8.42
CA GLU A 176 12.54 7.27 -8.62
C GLU A 176 12.22 5.82 -8.96
N ARG A 177 11.24 5.22 -8.27
CA ARG A 177 10.76 3.88 -8.57
C ARG A 177 10.24 3.75 -10.00
N GLN A 178 9.35 4.66 -10.42
CA GLN A 178 8.79 4.63 -11.78
C GLN A 178 9.88 4.89 -12.83
N TYR A 179 10.85 5.76 -12.53
CA TYR A 179 11.99 6.02 -13.41
C TYR A 179 12.85 4.77 -13.59
N ARG A 180 13.22 4.09 -12.50
CA ARG A 180 14.00 2.83 -12.56
C ARG A 180 13.28 1.75 -13.37
N ILE A 181 11.97 1.62 -13.20
CA ILE A 181 11.15 0.66 -13.97
C ILE A 181 11.08 1.06 -15.44
N GLY A 182 10.84 2.34 -15.75
CA GLY A 182 10.82 2.87 -17.11
C GLY A 182 12.16 2.65 -17.82
N ARG A 183 13.26 2.95 -17.13
CA ARG A 183 14.63 2.70 -17.59
C ARG A 183 14.90 1.21 -17.83
N PHE A 184 14.43 0.33 -16.95
CA PHE A 184 14.55 -1.10 -17.15
C PHE A 184 13.85 -1.56 -18.44
N TYR A 185 12.62 -1.11 -18.69
CA TYR A 185 11.90 -1.45 -19.93
C TYR A 185 12.54 -0.83 -21.17
N PHE A 186 13.03 0.41 -21.08
CA PHE A 186 13.75 1.08 -22.16
C PHE A 186 14.99 0.29 -22.58
N LEU A 187 15.80 -0.16 -21.61
CA LEU A 187 16.99 -0.97 -21.87
C LEU A 187 16.67 -2.37 -22.45
N ARG A 188 15.45 -2.87 -22.23
CA ARG A 188 14.96 -4.13 -22.83
C ARG A 188 14.25 -3.91 -24.16
N GLU A 189 14.31 -2.70 -24.72
CA GLU A 189 13.63 -2.30 -25.97
C GLU A 189 12.10 -2.49 -25.93
N SER A 190 11.52 -2.56 -24.73
CA SER A 190 10.08 -2.62 -24.52
C SER A 190 9.55 -1.19 -24.36
N TYR A 191 9.55 -0.45 -25.47
CA TYR A 191 9.24 0.97 -25.46
C TYR A 191 7.81 1.30 -24.99
N PRO A 192 6.74 0.55 -25.36
CA PRO A 192 5.39 0.89 -24.86
C PRO A 192 5.27 0.80 -23.34
N ALA A 193 5.99 -0.15 -22.72
CA ALA A 193 6.05 -0.27 -21.28
C ALA A 193 6.89 0.83 -20.64
N ALA A 194 8.00 1.23 -21.28
CA ALA A 194 8.82 2.36 -20.85
C ALA A 194 8.03 3.67 -20.91
N VAL A 195 7.34 3.94 -22.03
CA VAL A 195 6.48 5.10 -22.25
C VAL A 195 5.40 5.17 -21.18
N ALA A 196 4.69 4.07 -20.90
CA ALA A 196 3.65 4.05 -19.87
C ALA A 196 4.18 4.51 -18.50
N ARG A 197 5.35 4.03 -18.09
CA ARG A 197 5.97 4.33 -16.80
C ARG A 197 6.50 5.76 -16.73
N LEU A 198 7.26 6.17 -17.75
CA LEU A 198 7.89 7.49 -17.83
C LEU A 198 6.86 8.61 -18.02
N LYS A 199 5.79 8.36 -18.79
CA LYS A 199 4.68 9.30 -18.94
C LYS A 199 3.94 9.50 -17.62
N SER A 200 3.59 8.41 -16.93
CA SER A 200 2.96 8.48 -15.61
C SER A 200 3.81 9.27 -14.62
N LEU A 201 5.12 9.04 -14.62
CA LEU A 201 6.06 9.79 -13.80
C LEU A 201 6.06 11.28 -14.15
N ALA A 202 6.24 11.63 -15.43
CA ALA A 202 6.33 13.01 -15.87
C ALA A 202 5.05 13.79 -15.57
N ASP A 203 3.89 13.16 -15.73
CA ASP A 203 2.59 13.80 -15.49
C ASP A 203 2.27 13.93 -14.00
N THR A 204 2.70 12.98 -13.17
CA THR A 204 2.39 12.96 -11.72
C THR A 204 3.40 13.75 -10.89
N TYR A 205 4.69 13.71 -11.23
CA TYR A 205 5.79 14.18 -10.38
C TYR A 205 6.69 15.19 -11.09
N PRO A 206 6.22 16.42 -11.34
CA PRO A 206 7.01 17.48 -11.99
C PRO A 206 8.15 18.04 -11.13
N LEU A 207 8.20 17.75 -9.82
CA LEU A 207 9.27 18.20 -8.93
C LEU A 207 10.41 17.18 -8.78
N TYR A 208 10.26 16.00 -9.38
CA TYR A 208 11.23 14.91 -9.29
C TYR A 208 12.64 15.38 -9.71
N SER A 209 13.67 14.93 -8.99
CA SER A 209 15.03 15.42 -9.21
C SER A 209 15.58 15.15 -10.61
N GLU A 210 15.31 13.96 -11.15
CA GLU A 210 15.75 13.50 -12.49
C GLU A 210 14.58 13.57 -13.51
N ALA A 211 13.68 14.54 -13.37
CA ALA A 211 12.50 14.68 -14.25
C ALA A 211 12.87 15.00 -15.70
N ASP A 212 13.96 15.72 -15.93
CA ASP A 212 14.48 16.02 -17.26
C ASP A 212 15.06 14.77 -17.94
N ASP A 213 15.81 13.96 -17.21
CA ASP A 213 16.29 12.64 -17.65
C ASP A 213 15.13 11.69 -17.99
N ALA A 214 14.07 11.69 -17.16
CA ALA A 214 12.87 10.90 -17.40
C ALA A 214 12.15 11.35 -18.69
N LEU A 215 12.00 12.66 -18.92
CA LEU A 215 11.43 13.20 -20.15
C LEU A 215 12.29 12.93 -21.38
N MET A 216 13.62 13.02 -21.26
CA MET A 216 14.53 12.68 -22.35
C MET A 216 14.36 11.22 -22.76
N MET A 217 14.30 10.32 -21.79
CA MET A 217 14.08 8.90 -22.03
C MET A 217 12.69 8.63 -22.60
N LEU A 218 11.67 9.37 -22.17
CA LEU A 218 10.32 9.30 -22.74
C LEU A 218 10.32 9.68 -24.23
N GLY A 219 10.92 10.82 -24.59
CA GLY A 219 11.06 11.25 -25.98
C GLY A 219 11.81 10.23 -26.83
N ARG A 220 12.93 9.71 -26.32
CA ARG A 220 13.71 8.66 -27.00
C ARG A 220 12.92 7.35 -27.16
N SER A 221 12.05 7.01 -26.20
CA SER A 221 11.20 5.82 -26.30
C SER A 221 10.20 5.96 -27.44
N TYR A 222 9.60 7.15 -27.60
CA TYR A 222 8.71 7.44 -28.72
C TYR A 222 9.43 7.43 -30.09
N GLU A 223 10.63 8.02 -30.16
CA GLU A 223 11.45 7.93 -31.38
C GLU A 223 11.79 6.48 -31.75
N ALA A 224 12.07 5.64 -30.75
CA ALA A 224 12.39 4.25 -30.96
C ALA A 224 11.16 3.43 -31.42
N GLU A 225 9.95 3.71 -30.89
CA GLU A 225 8.71 3.13 -31.42
C GLU A 225 8.48 3.54 -32.88
N ALA A 226 8.66 4.83 -33.20
CA ALA A 226 8.55 5.31 -34.57
C ALA A 226 9.58 4.62 -35.50
N ALA A 227 10.82 4.45 -35.05
CA ALA A 227 11.86 3.73 -35.79
C ALA A 227 11.51 2.25 -36.01
N MET A 228 11.01 1.56 -34.98
CA MET A 228 10.54 0.17 -35.11
C MET A 228 9.38 0.05 -36.10
N LEU A 229 8.44 1.00 -36.09
CA LEU A 229 7.35 1.03 -37.06
C LEU A 229 7.84 1.30 -38.48
N ARG A 230 8.82 2.19 -38.68
CA ARG A 230 9.43 2.44 -40.00
C ARG A 230 10.03 1.17 -40.59
N ALA A 231 10.67 0.33 -39.75
CA ALA A 231 11.24 -0.96 -40.14
C ALA A 231 10.20 -2.10 -40.27
N SER A 232 8.99 -1.92 -39.75
CA SER A 232 7.94 -2.94 -39.76
C SER A 232 7.28 -3.12 -41.14
N LYS A 233 6.69 -4.31 -41.34
CA LYS A 233 5.93 -4.69 -42.55
C LYS A 233 4.44 -4.33 -42.46
N LEU A 234 4.09 -3.31 -41.67
CA LEU A 234 2.70 -2.83 -41.56
C LEU A 234 2.25 -2.11 -42.84
N PRO A 235 0.94 -2.06 -43.13
CA PRO A 235 0.41 -1.27 -44.25
C PRO A 235 0.80 0.21 -44.13
N GLU A 236 1.11 0.86 -45.26
CA GLU A 236 1.68 2.22 -45.27
C GLU A 236 0.78 3.27 -44.62
N ALA A 237 -0.54 3.23 -44.86
CA ALA A 237 -1.47 4.22 -44.32
C ALA A 237 -1.54 4.26 -42.77
N PRO A 238 -1.79 3.15 -42.04
CA PRO A 238 -1.75 3.14 -40.56
C PRO A 238 -0.35 3.42 -40.02
N LYS A 239 0.69 2.92 -40.69
CA LYS A 239 2.10 3.11 -40.32
C LYS A 239 2.48 4.59 -40.28
N VAL A 240 2.17 5.35 -41.34
CA VAL A 240 2.47 6.79 -41.40
C VAL A 240 1.72 7.57 -40.33
N ARG A 241 0.46 7.22 -40.04
CA ARG A 241 -0.34 7.86 -38.97
C ARG A 241 0.31 7.67 -37.60
N LEU A 242 0.67 6.43 -37.27
CA LEU A 242 1.32 6.10 -36.01
C LEU A 242 2.67 6.79 -35.87
N ILE A 243 3.52 6.74 -36.90
CA ILE A 243 4.82 7.42 -36.89
C ILE A 243 4.64 8.91 -36.61
N LYS A 244 3.68 9.57 -37.27
CA LYS A 244 3.38 10.98 -37.03
C LYS A 244 2.93 11.25 -35.59
N GLN A 245 2.13 10.36 -35.00
CA GLN A 245 1.70 10.48 -33.62
C GLN A 245 2.89 10.35 -32.66
N TYR A 246 3.74 9.36 -32.85
CA TYR A 246 4.93 9.16 -32.01
C TYR A 246 5.95 10.29 -32.15
N ASP A 247 6.22 10.77 -33.37
CA ASP A 247 7.09 11.91 -33.59
C ASP A 247 6.52 13.18 -32.90
N ALA A 248 5.20 13.35 -32.91
CA ALA A 248 4.54 14.46 -32.20
C ALA A 248 4.61 14.31 -30.67
N ASP A 249 4.44 13.10 -30.13
CA ASP A 249 4.53 12.85 -28.70
C ASP A 249 5.98 12.94 -28.19
N ALA A 250 6.97 12.51 -29.00
CA ALA A 250 8.39 12.75 -28.73
C ALA A 250 8.69 14.25 -28.64
N ALA A 251 8.17 15.04 -29.59
CA ALA A 251 8.34 16.48 -29.59
C ALA A 251 7.71 17.16 -28.38
N LYS A 252 6.54 16.69 -27.91
CA LYS A 252 5.92 17.16 -26.65
C LYS A 252 6.80 16.88 -25.45
N ALA A 253 7.44 15.71 -25.39
CA ALA A 253 8.36 15.38 -24.30
C ALA A 253 9.59 16.31 -24.30
N TYR A 254 10.22 16.54 -25.47
CA TYR A 254 11.38 17.42 -25.59
C TYR A 254 11.06 18.90 -25.37
N SER A 255 9.93 19.38 -25.87
CA SER A 255 9.47 20.76 -25.62
C SER A 255 9.23 21.00 -24.13
N ARG A 256 8.62 20.04 -23.42
CA ARG A 256 8.41 20.13 -21.97
C ARG A 256 9.73 20.28 -21.18
N ILE A 257 10.83 19.66 -21.64
CA ILE A 257 12.14 19.85 -21.01
C ILE A 257 12.59 21.30 -21.15
N ILE A 258 12.45 21.87 -22.34
CA ILE A 258 12.89 23.23 -22.60
C ILE A 258 12.01 24.23 -21.84
N GLU A 259 10.69 24.00 -21.80
CA GLU A 259 9.74 24.89 -21.15
C GLU A 259 9.82 24.84 -19.62
N ARG A 260 9.99 23.64 -19.04
CA ARG A 260 9.94 23.43 -17.58
C ARG A 260 11.32 23.37 -16.92
N TYR A 261 12.31 22.79 -17.61
CA TYR A 261 13.67 22.54 -17.09
C TYR A 261 14.75 23.18 -17.99
N PRO A 262 14.69 24.49 -18.25
CA PRO A 262 15.52 25.14 -19.28
C PRO A 262 17.02 25.17 -19.01
N THR A 263 17.44 25.08 -17.76
CA THR A 263 18.87 25.12 -17.37
C THR A 263 19.45 23.74 -17.11
N SER A 264 18.70 22.67 -17.41
CA SER A 264 19.19 21.31 -17.19
C SER A 264 20.20 20.90 -18.26
N ASP A 265 21.08 19.95 -17.93
CA ASP A 265 22.08 19.40 -18.87
C ASP A 265 21.43 18.81 -20.13
N ARG A 266 20.16 18.42 -20.04
CA ARG A 266 19.37 17.82 -21.14
C ARG A 266 18.68 18.83 -22.04
N ALA A 267 18.55 20.09 -21.62
CA ALA A 267 17.83 21.10 -22.39
C ALA A 267 18.46 21.33 -23.78
N ASP A 268 19.79 21.33 -23.88
CA ASP A 268 20.48 21.50 -25.16
C ASP A 268 20.37 20.27 -26.06
N GLU A 269 20.37 19.07 -25.47
CA GLU A 269 20.10 17.83 -26.20
C GLU A 269 18.68 17.83 -26.77
N ALA A 270 17.68 18.21 -25.97
CA ALA A 270 16.29 18.33 -26.39
C ALA A 270 16.11 19.33 -27.55
N LYS A 271 16.81 20.47 -27.51
CA LYS A 271 16.83 21.45 -28.61
C LYS A 271 17.41 20.85 -29.90
N SER A 272 18.49 20.07 -29.79
CA SER A 272 19.08 19.38 -30.96
C SER A 272 18.08 18.40 -31.58
N ARG A 273 17.44 17.58 -30.74
CA ARG A 273 16.45 16.59 -31.20
C ARG A 273 15.24 17.22 -31.87
N LEU A 274 14.70 18.30 -31.32
CA LEU A 274 13.60 19.03 -31.98
C LEU A 274 13.98 19.57 -33.36
N LYS A 275 15.22 20.06 -33.51
CA LYS A 275 15.75 20.50 -34.82
C LYS A 275 15.88 19.34 -35.79
N GLU A 276 16.36 18.19 -35.34
CA GLU A 276 16.45 16.96 -36.16
C GLU A 276 15.07 16.47 -36.61
N LEU A 277 14.05 16.61 -35.76
CA LEU A 277 12.65 16.31 -36.09
C LEU A 277 11.98 17.39 -36.97
N GLY A 278 12.68 18.50 -37.28
CA GLY A 278 12.15 19.60 -38.10
C GLY A 278 11.04 20.40 -37.42
N LEU A 279 10.98 20.39 -36.09
CA LEU A 279 9.93 21.02 -35.30
C LEU A 279 10.42 22.31 -34.62
N PRO A 280 9.52 23.29 -34.37
CA PRO A 280 9.90 24.54 -33.74
C PRO A 280 10.38 24.30 -32.31
N VAL A 281 11.48 24.94 -31.94
CA VAL A 281 12.04 24.91 -30.59
C VAL A 281 11.34 25.98 -29.75
N PRO A 282 10.62 25.63 -28.67
CA PRO A 282 10.00 26.61 -27.80
C PRO A 282 11.07 27.40 -27.04
N THR A 283 10.76 28.65 -26.69
CA THR A 283 11.62 29.50 -25.86
C THR A 283 11.12 29.49 -24.42
N PRO A 284 11.97 29.17 -23.44
CA PRO A 284 11.56 29.17 -22.03
C PRO A 284 11.20 30.57 -21.55
N THR A 285 10.19 30.64 -20.68
CA THR A 285 9.85 31.89 -20.00
C THR A 285 10.88 32.19 -18.91
N PRO A 286 11.19 33.47 -18.63
CA PRO A 286 12.09 33.85 -17.53
C PRO A 286 11.63 33.32 -16.17
N GLU A 287 10.31 33.19 -15.98
CA GLU A 287 9.70 32.65 -14.76
C GLU A 287 10.03 31.16 -14.58
N ALA A 288 9.94 30.35 -15.64
CA ALA A 288 10.28 28.93 -15.57
C ALA A 288 11.77 28.72 -15.24
N ILE A 289 12.65 29.57 -15.79
CA ILE A 289 14.08 29.55 -15.47
C ILE A 289 14.31 29.84 -13.98
N ALA A 290 13.66 30.87 -13.45
CA ALA A 290 13.80 31.25 -12.05
C ALA A 290 13.24 30.16 -11.10
N GLN A 291 12.08 29.59 -11.45
CA GLN A 291 11.46 28.51 -10.68
C GLN A 291 12.37 27.28 -10.64
N TYR A 292 12.82 26.79 -11.78
CA TYR A 292 13.65 25.59 -11.84
C TYR A 292 15.00 25.79 -11.13
N LYS A 293 15.62 26.97 -11.29
CA LYS A 293 16.85 27.30 -10.56
C LYS A 293 16.64 27.33 -9.04
N ALA A 294 15.50 27.83 -8.57
CA ALA A 294 15.15 27.80 -7.15
C ALA A 294 14.95 26.35 -6.66
N GLU A 295 14.30 25.51 -7.46
CA GLU A 295 14.13 24.08 -7.18
C GLU A 295 15.47 23.36 -7.06
N GLU A 296 16.38 23.52 -8.03
CA GLU A 296 17.73 22.95 -8.01
C GLU A 296 18.55 23.41 -6.81
N GLN A 297 18.57 24.72 -6.53
CA GLN A 297 19.32 25.28 -5.40
C GLN A 297 18.79 24.81 -4.05
N SER A 298 17.51 24.42 -3.98
CA SER A 298 16.89 23.92 -2.76
C SER A 298 17.26 22.47 -2.43
N ARG A 299 17.68 21.70 -3.44
CA ARG A 299 18.05 20.28 -3.29
C ARG A 299 19.37 20.15 -2.56
N SER A 300 19.56 19.01 -1.86
CA SER A 300 20.85 18.69 -1.25
C SER A 300 21.55 17.59 -2.01
N GLU A 301 22.80 17.84 -2.37
CA GLU A 301 23.67 16.80 -2.94
C GLU A 301 23.97 15.73 -1.88
N LEU A 302 23.80 14.46 -2.25
CA LEU A 302 24.24 13.35 -1.40
C LEU A 302 25.77 13.36 -1.33
N GLY A 303 26.31 13.63 -0.14
CA GLY A 303 27.74 13.48 0.09
C GLY A 303 28.19 12.04 -0.16
N ARG A 304 29.39 11.86 -0.75
CA ARG A 304 29.96 10.55 -1.13
C ARG A 304 29.92 9.50 0.00
N PHE A 305 30.04 9.94 1.25
CA PHE A 305 29.92 9.07 2.43
C PHE A 305 28.50 8.52 2.63
N ARG A 306 27.45 9.35 2.47
CA ARG A 306 26.06 8.90 2.58
C ARG A 306 25.72 7.93 1.44
N THR A 307 26.17 8.22 0.22
CA THR A 307 26.04 7.30 -0.92
C THR A 307 26.71 5.95 -0.66
N MET A 308 27.86 5.92 0.01
CA MET A 308 28.51 4.65 0.40
C MET A 308 27.73 3.91 1.50
N MET A 309 27.14 4.63 2.45
CA MET A 309 26.33 4.04 3.53
C MET A 309 24.94 3.61 3.10
N SER A 310 24.47 4.04 1.93
CA SER A 310 23.17 3.68 1.33
C SER A 310 22.90 2.18 1.43
N THR A 311 23.86 1.33 1.10
CA THR A 311 23.73 -0.13 1.07
C THR A 311 23.41 -0.77 2.42
N PHE A 312 23.69 -0.07 3.54
CA PHE A 312 23.53 -0.59 4.90
C PHE A 312 22.27 -0.08 5.61
N HIS A 313 21.62 0.97 5.10
CA HIS A 313 20.42 1.53 5.70
C HIS A 313 19.14 1.12 4.94
N LYS A 314 18.04 0.98 5.68
CA LYS A 314 16.72 0.63 5.11
C LYS A 314 15.97 1.83 4.53
N ALA A 315 16.24 3.02 5.04
CA ALA A 315 15.58 4.25 4.59
C ALA A 315 15.97 4.58 3.13
N PRO A 316 15.07 5.20 2.36
CA PRO A 316 15.38 5.64 1.01
C PRO A 316 16.44 6.75 1.02
N ASP A 317 17.45 6.61 0.17
CA ASP A 317 18.54 7.59 0.05
C ASP A 317 18.13 8.82 -0.77
N ASP A 318 17.11 8.65 -1.61
CA ASP A 318 16.60 9.65 -2.57
C ASP A 318 15.88 10.82 -1.88
N LEU A 319 15.54 10.69 -0.60
CA LEU A 319 14.95 11.75 0.23
C LEU A 319 15.78 13.05 0.22
N ALA A 320 17.10 12.94 0.11
CA ALA A 320 17.99 14.10 0.09
C ALA A 320 17.92 14.90 -1.23
N ARG A 321 17.49 14.26 -2.32
CA ARG A 321 17.37 14.86 -3.66
C ARG A 321 16.04 15.58 -3.87
N ALA A 322 15.06 15.33 -3.01
CA ALA A 322 13.77 15.98 -3.05
C ALA A 322 13.92 17.51 -2.96
N ALA A 323 13.16 18.24 -3.80
CA ALA A 323 13.14 19.69 -3.76
C ALA A 323 12.59 20.19 -2.41
N LYS A 324 13.12 21.30 -1.89
CA LYS A 324 12.59 21.95 -0.67
C LYS A 324 11.64 23.10 -0.99
N VAL A 325 11.55 23.48 -2.25
CA VAL A 325 10.61 24.48 -2.77
C VAL A 325 9.75 23.86 -3.87
N GLY A 326 8.63 24.50 -4.19
CA GLY A 326 7.64 24.00 -5.14
C GLY A 326 6.43 23.36 -4.46
N GLU A 327 5.29 23.43 -5.13
CA GLU A 327 4.03 22.83 -4.66
C GLU A 327 3.97 21.36 -5.07
N PRO A 328 3.90 20.41 -4.11
CA PRO A 328 3.77 18.99 -4.42
C PRO A 328 2.42 18.70 -5.08
N THR A 329 2.34 17.58 -5.82
CA THR A 329 1.11 17.22 -6.51
C THR A 329 0.08 16.63 -5.56
N LEU A 330 -1.05 17.33 -5.40
CA LEU A 330 -2.13 16.95 -4.48
C LEU A 330 -3.17 16.01 -5.12
N ILE A 331 -3.11 15.85 -6.44
CA ILE A 331 -4.00 14.99 -7.21
C ILE A 331 -3.40 13.59 -7.24
N GLU A 332 -4.26 12.58 -7.14
CA GLU A 332 -3.87 11.17 -7.20
C GLU A 332 -3.22 10.83 -8.57
N PRO A 333 -2.15 10.01 -8.59
CA PRO A 333 -1.47 9.65 -9.84
C PRO A 333 -2.37 8.88 -10.79
N GLN A 334 -2.68 9.42 -11.97
CA GLN A 334 -3.23 8.59 -13.05
C GLN A 334 -2.12 7.74 -13.67
N GLN A 335 -2.10 6.45 -13.33
CA GLN A 335 -1.17 5.50 -13.92
C GLN A 335 -1.59 5.20 -15.36
N THR A 336 -0.70 5.49 -16.30
CA THR A 336 -0.84 5.07 -17.70
C THR A 336 -0.55 3.58 -17.81
N SER A 337 -1.46 2.81 -18.40
CA SER A 337 -1.30 1.37 -18.61
C SER A 337 -0.71 1.08 -20.00
N ALA A 338 0.32 0.25 -20.07
CA ALA A 338 0.96 -0.12 -21.33
C ALA A 338 0.00 -0.86 -22.30
N PRO A 339 -0.82 -1.83 -21.85
CA PRO A 339 -1.89 -2.38 -22.69
C PRO A 339 -2.83 -1.31 -23.25
N GLN A 340 -3.23 -0.33 -22.44
CA GLN A 340 -4.12 0.75 -22.90
C GLN A 340 -3.45 1.60 -23.99
N LEU A 341 -2.16 1.90 -23.85
CA LEU A 341 -1.40 2.61 -24.91
C LEU A 341 -1.34 1.81 -26.21
N ILE A 342 -1.13 0.49 -26.13
CA ILE A 342 -1.11 -0.38 -27.31
C ILE A 342 -2.50 -0.42 -27.96
N HIS A 343 -3.57 -0.53 -27.15
CA HIS A 343 -4.94 -0.46 -27.66
C HIS A 343 -5.24 0.88 -28.32
N GLU A 344 -4.82 1.99 -27.71
CA GLU A 344 -4.96 3.33 -28.26
C GLU A 344 -4.21 3.46 -29.60
N ALA A 345 -2.97 2.97 -29.67
CA ALA A 345 -2.18 2.97 -30.89
C ALA A 345 -2.86 2.13 -32.00
N ASN A 346 -3.37 0.94 -31.67
CA ASN A 346 -4.10 0.11 -32.63
C ASN A 346 -5.37 0.81 -33.14
N ASN A 347 -6.11 1.49 -32.27
CA ASN A 347 -7.30 2.25 -32.66
C ASN A 347 -6.93 3.44 -33.56
N ALA A 348 -5.87 4.17 -33.20
CA ALA A 348 -5.34 5.29 -33.99
C ALA A 348 -4.86 4.83 -35.38
N ALA A 349 -4.21 3.67 -35.46
CA ALA A 349 -3.78 3.04 -36.72
C ALA A 349 -4.99 2.76 -37.63
N LEU A 350 -6.07 2.23 -37.06
CA LEU A 350 -7.32 1.94 -37.77
C LEU A 350 -8.13 3.21 -38.10
N GLY A 351 -7.72 4.39 -37.62
CA GLY A 351 -8.47 5.64 -37.78
C GLY A 351 -9.78 5.67 -36.99
N ILE A 352 -9.91 4.80 -35.99
CA ILE A 352 -11.01 4.79 -35.03
C ILE A 352 -10.64 5.81 -33.96
N ASN A 353 -10.99 7.08 -34.20
CA ASN A 353 -10.87 8.11 -33.18
C ASN A 353 -11.94 7.86 -32.11
N ASP A 354 -11.51 7.47 -30.91
CA ASP A 354 -12.38 7.52 -29.74
C ASP A 354 -12.59 8.99 -29.36
N SER A 355 -13.72 9.54 -29.77
CA SER A 355 -14.21 10.86 -29.36
C SER A 355 -14.56 10.95 -27.86
N SER A 356 -14.27 9.92 -27.06
CA SER A 356 -14.34 9.94 -25.59
C SER A 356 -13.12 10.57 -24.92
N ARG A 357 -12.32 11.38 -25.64
CA ARG A 357 -11.35 12.28 -25.02
C ARG A 357 -12.03 13.60 -24.65
N ASN A 358 -12.81 13.54 -23.57
CA ASN A 358 -12.97 14.59 -22.55
C ASN A 358 -14.16 14.18 -21.67
N GLY A 359 -13.92 13.98 -20.37
CA GLY A 359 -15.00 14.00 -19.40
C GLY A 359 -15.79 15.29 -19.57
N THR A 360 -17.04 15.17 -19.99
CA THR A 360 -17.96 16.28 -20.19
C THR A 360 -18.24 16.94 -18.84
N LEU A 361 -17.46 17.96 -18.47
CA LEU A 361 -17.99 19.08 -17.71
C LEU A 361 -18.93 19.81 -18.66
N THR A 362 -20.22 19.50 -18.55
CA THR A 362 -21.30 20.28 -19.15
C THR A 362 -21.29 21.67 -18.51
N LEU A 363 -20.55 22.62 -19.11
CA LEU A 363 -20.85 24.03 -18.95
C LEU A 363 -22.09 24.33 -19.79
N GLU A 364 -23.25 24.22 -19.15
CA GLU A 364 -24.48 24.79 -19.66
C GLU A 364 -24.35 26.32 -19.61
N LYS A 365 -24.11 26.91 -20.78
CA LYS A 365 -24.12 28.36 -20.98
C LYS A 365 -25.58 28.81 -21.04
N THR A 366 -26.16 29.11 -19.88
CA THR A 366 -27.37 29.95 -19.81
C THR A 366 -26.95 31.40 -19.64
N THR A 367 -26.97 32.14 -20.75
CA THR A 367 -27.05 33.61 -20.72
C THR A 367 -28.37 33.99 -20.06
N GLY A 368 -28.29 34.71 -18.94
CA GLY A 368 -29.42 35.01 -18.07
C GLY A 368 -30.32 36.15 -18.53
N SER A 369 -31.50 36.19 -17.91
CA SER A 369 -32.26 37.42 -17.66
C SER A 369 -33.16 37.23 -16.43
N ASP A 370 -32.74 37.88 -15.35
CA ASP A 370 -33.50 38.53 -14.26
C ASP A 370 -34.67 37.91 -13.49
N ALA A 371 -34.57 38.17 -12.18
CA ALA A 371 -35.61 38.54 -11.22
C ALA A 371 -36.35 37.46 -10.40
N THR A 372 -35.93 37.38 -9.13
CA THR A 372 -36.77 37.36 -7.90
C THR A 372 -37.95 36.38 -7.81
N LYS A 373 -37.80 35.35 -6.97
CA LYS A 373 -38.65 35.10 -5.78
C LYS A 373 -38.23 33.84 -5.04
N SER A 374 -38.30 33.95 -3.72
CA SER A 374 -38.05 32.95 -2.68
C SER A 374 -39.20 31.94 -2.53
N ASP A 375 -38.88 30.83 -1.86
CA ASP A 375 -39.73 29.83 -1.16
C ASP A 375 -39.90 28.46 -1.86
N PRO A 376 -40.17 27.35 -1.11
CA PRO A 376 -39.20 26.64 -0.28
C PRO A 376 -39.19 25.10 -0.51
N ILE A 377 -38.28 24.43 0.18
CA ILE A 377 -38.01 22.97 0.23
C ILE A 377 -39.24 22.16 0.69
N PRO A 378 -39.54 20.97 0.12
CA PRO A 378 -40.35 19.96 0.79
C PRO A 378 -39.49 18.81 1.34
N ARG A 379 -39.75 18.48 2.61
CA ARG A 379 -39.21 17.33 3.34
C ARG A 379 -40.29 16.25 3.48
N SER A 380 -39.81 15.02 3.58
CA SER A 380 -40.32 13.86 4.36
C SER A 380 -41.52 13.00 3.90
N GLN A 381 -41.18 11.72 3.73
CA GLN A 381 -41.76 10.52 4.38
C GLN A 381 -42.95 9.74 3.78
N ALA A 382 -42.75 8.41 3.85
CA ALA A 382 -43.68 7.31 4.12
C ALA A 382 -44.20 6.43 2.95
N ALA A 383 -43.67 5.21 2.91
CA ALA A 383 -44.41 3.96 2.62
C ALA A 383 -45.25 3.57 3.88
N PRO A 384 -46.20 2.58 3.89
CA PRO A 384 -46.30 1.38 3.05
C PRO A 384 -47.74 0.93 2.65
N SER A 385 -47.86 -0.06 1.75
CA SER A 385 -48.55 -1.34 2.01
C SER A 385 -48.71 -2.21 0.76
N ALA A 386 -48.56 -3.51 1.00
CA ALA A 386 -48.71 -4.62 0.08
C ALA A 386 -50.19 -4.99 -0.15
N ASN A 387 -50.48 -5.63 -1.28
CA ASN A 387 -51.46 -6.72 -1.37
C ASN A 387 -51.16 -7.64 -2.57
N GLN A 388 -51.40 -8.93 -2.33
CA GLN A 388 -51.30 -10.12 -3.19
C GLN A 388 -52.31 -10.02 -4.37
N GLU A 389 -52.32 -10.80 -5.46
CA GLU A 389 -52.30 -12.26 -5.55
C GLU A 389 -52.32 -12.69 -7.03
N SER A 390 -51.84 -13.91 -7.30
CA SER A 390 -51.62 -14.56 -8.60
C SER A 390 -52.90 -15.07 -9.27
N THR A 391 -52.91 -15.23 -10.61
CA THR A 391 -53.53 -16.38 -11.34
C THR A 391 -53.28 -16.31 -12.86
N ALA A 392 -52.89 -17.44 -13.45
CA ALA A 392 -52.92 -17.74 -14.90
C ALA A 392 -54.14 -18.65 -15.19
N PRO A 393 -54.65 -18.88 -16.43
CA PRO A 393 -53.92 -19.53 -17.54
C PRO A 393 -54.29 -19.08 -19.00
N ALA A 394 -53.55 -19.63 -19.98
CA ALA A 394 -53.63 -19.50 -21.47
C ALA A 394 -54.89 -20.18 -22.09
N PRO A 395 -55.12 -20.36 -23.44
CA PRO A 395 -54.22 -20.26 -24.63
C PRO A 395 -54.83 -19.76 -25.98
N SER A 396 -54.02 -19.61 -27.04
CA SER A 396 -54.28 -20.16 -28.41
C SER A 396 -53.27 -19.71 -29.51
N THR A 397 -52.75 -20.72 -30.24
CA THR A 397 -52.46 -20.86 -31.70
C THR A 397 -51.56 -19.85 -32.45
N ASN A 398 -50.81 -20.18 -33.51
CA ASN A 398 -50.13 -21.35 -34.10
C ASN A 398 -49.42 -20.82 -35.38
N SER A 399 -48.49 -21.61 -35.96
CA SER A 399 -47.78 -21.46 -37.26
C SER A 399 -46.36 -20.88 -37.14
N GLY A 400 -45.26 -21.55 -37.47
CA GLY A 400 -45.03 -22.83 -38.14
C GLY A 400 -43.99 -22.65 -39.24
N SER A 401 -42.83 -23.31 -39.13
CA SER A 401 -42.11 -23.96 -40.23
C SER A 401 -40.85 -24.64 -39.68
N GLY A 402 -40.71 -25.93 -39.98
CA GLY A 402 -39.52 -26.72 -39.69
C GLY A 402 -39.20 -27.65 -40.85
N SER A 403 -37.98 -28.17 -40.84
CA SER A 403 -37.55 -29.49 -41.34
C SER A 403 -36.07 -29.65 -40.96
N ASP A 404 -35.67 -30.58 -40.08
CA ASP A 404 -35.68 -32.06 -40.13
C ASP A 404 -34.49 -32.60 -40.96
N THR A 405 -33.55 -33.35 -40.39
CA THR A 405 -33.55 -34.83 -40.21
C THR A 405 -32.28 -35.21 -39.41
N GLY A 406 -32.23 -36.08 -38.38
CA GLY A 406 -32.75 -37.46 -38.21
C GLY A 406 -31.63 -38.46 -38.60
N ILE A 407 -31.30 -39.60 -37.96
CA ILE A 407 -32.03 -40.62 -37.16
C ILE A 407 -30.96 -41.60 -36.55
N GLY A 408 -31.06 -42.12 -35.31
CA GLY A 408 -31.42 -43.52 -34.95
C GLY A 408 -30.19 -44.44 -34.68
N GLU A 409 -30.11 -45.47 -33.81
CA GLU A 409 -31.14 -46.40 -33.31
C GLU A 409 -30.55 -47.51 -32.33
N LEU A 410 -31.33 -47.91 -31.28
CA LEU A 410 -31.57 -49.21 -30.56
C LEU A 410 -30.56 -50.10 -29.70
N THR A 411 -30.93 -50.29 -28.40
CA THR A 411 -31.19 -51.53 -27.54
C THR A 411 -30.16 -52.67 -27.27
N PRO A 412 -30.42 -53.73 -26.45
CA PRO A 412 -31.06 -53.91 -25.09
C PRO A 412 -30.25 -54.84 -24.12
N ASN A 413 -30.66 -55.02 -22.83
CA ASN A 413 -31.15 -56.30 -22.24
C ASN A 413 -31.26 -56.32 -20.68
N ALA A 414 -32.27 -57.06 -20.19
CA ALA A 414 -32.64 -57.40 -18.79
C ALA A 414 -31.66 -58.42 -18.14
N ALA A 415 -31.69 -58.85 -16.86
CA ALA A 415 -32.72 -59.07 -15.84
C ALA A 415 -32.04 -59.04 -14.44
N GLY A 416 -32.65 -58.70 -13.29
CA GLY A 416 -33.80 -59.33 -12.60
C GLY A 416 -33.29 -59.89 -11.25
N GLY A 417 -33.94 -59.80 -10.10
CA GLY A 417 -35.20 -59.21 -9.68
C GLY A 417 -35.51 -59.56 -8.21
N ALA A 418 -36.53 -58.88 -7.67
CA ALA A 418 -37.47 -59.32 -6.62
C ALA A 418 -36.99 -59.32 -5.14
N GLN A 419 -37.76 -58.91 -4.13
CA GLN A 419 -39.19 -58.57 -4.06
C GLN A 419 -39.53 -57.81 -2.74
N ALA A 420 -40.54 -56.93 -2.82
CA ALA A 420 -41.63 -56.57 -1.88
C ALA A 420 -41.38 -56.57 -0.34
N GLY A 421 -41.91 -55.65 0.48
CA GLY A 421 -43.06 -54.74 0.36
C GLY A 421 -43.76 -54.67 1.74
N GLU A 422 -44.58 -53.63 1.92
CA GLU A 422 -45.61 -53.43 2.97
C GLU A 422 -45.25 -52.65 4.26
N ASP A 423 -45.76 -51.40 4.27
CA ASP A 423 -46.30 -50.60 5.41
C ASP A 423 -47.35 -51.39 6.25
N PRO A 424 -47.85 -50.96 7.45
CA PRO A 424 -48.13 -49.56 7.81
C PRO A 424 -48.14 -49.15 9.32
N SER A 425 -48.26 -47.82 9.52
CA SER A 425 -49.16 -47.10 10.44
C SER A 425 -49.00 -47.12 11.99
N SER A 426 -49.07 -45.88 12.51
CA SER A 426 -49.86 -45.37 13.66
C SER A 426 -49.39 -45.50 15.12
N SER A 427 -49.05 -44.32 15.65
CA SER A 427 -49.76 -43.57 16.72
C SER A 427 -49.64 -43.93 18.21
N LYS A 428 -49.43 -42.84 18.97
CA LYS A 428 -50.18 -42.38 20.16
C LYS A 428 -49.73 -42.79 21.58
N THR A 429 -49.45 -41.72 22.37
CA THR A 429 -49.84 -41.44 23.78
C THR A 429 -49.29 -42.39 24.88
N SER A 430 -49.09 -42.04 26.15
CA SER A 430 -49.56 -40.98 27.05
C SER A 430 -48.63 -40.88 28.28
N GLU A 431 -48.82 -39.82 29.10
CA GLU A 431 -48.65 -39.77 30.58
C GLU A 431 -47.25 -40.02 31.19
N GLY A 432 -46.81 -39.41 32.29
CA GLY A 432 -47.43 -38.56 33.29
C GLY A 432 -46.63 -38.70 34.61
N ALA A 433 -46.32 -37.56 35.23
CA ALA A 433 -46.13 -37.33 36.68
C ALA A 433 -45.07 -38.09 37.53
N SER A 434 -44.15 -37.28 38.05
CA SER A 434 -43.80 -37.09 39.47
C SER A 434 -42.86 -38.04 40.26
N ALA A 435 -41.94 -37.35 40.97
CA ALA A 435 -41.41 -37.62 42.32
C ALA A 435 -40.19 -38.55 42.55
N SER A 436 -39.11 -37.89 42.99
CA SER A 436 -38.27 -38.13 44.18
C SER A 436 -37.29 -39.33 44.29
N ASN A 437 -36.02 -38.94 44.50
CA ASN A 437 -34.97 -39.52 45.35
C ASN A 437 -34.52 -40.98 45.15
N SER A 438 -33.28 -41.19 44.70
CA SER A 438 -32.09 -41.39 45.58
C SER A 438 -30.88 -41.96 44.83
N ASN A 439 -29.69 -41.40 45.14
CA ASN A 439 -28.32 -41.92 45.06
C ASN A 439 -27.95 -43.06 44.09
N ALA A 440 -27.03 -42.79 43.16
CA ALA A 440 -25.62 -43.18 43.29
C ALA A 440 -24.73 -42.58 42.17
N ALA A 441 -23.47 -42.37 42.54
CA ALA A 441 -22.36 -41.73 41.82
C ALA A 441 -22.14 -42.11 40.34
N ASN A 442 -21.81 -41.10 39.51
CA ASN A 442 -20.57 -41.03 38.73
C ASN A 442 -20.48 -39.68 37.99
N GLY A 443 -19.40 -38.94 38.24
CA GLY A 443 -19.16 -37.60 37.70
C GLY A 443 -18.76 -37.61 36.23
N ALA A 444 -19.44 -36.81 35.43
CA ALA A 444 -19.10 -36.50 34.04
C ALA A 444 -18.45 -35.12 33.95
N THR A 445 -17.30 -35.06 33.27
CA THR A 445 -16.63 -33.83 32.84
C THR A 445 -16.93 -33.59 31.35
N PRO A 446 -17.32 -32.38 30.91
CA PRO A 446 -17.49 -32.03 29.50
C PRO A 446 -16.15 -31.65 28.80
N PRO A 447 -16.10 -31.66 27.45
CA PRO A 447 -14.87 -31.64 26.67
C PRO A 447 -14.28 -30.23 26.43
N GLN A 448 -12.96 -30.20 26.32
CA GLN A 448 -12.10 -29.04 26.09
C GLN A 448 -11.92 -28.70 24.60
N ALA A 449 -11.67 -27.41 24.35
CA ALA A 449 -11.39 -26.75 23.07
C ALA A 449 -10.01 -27.13 22.45
N PRO A 450 -9.79 -26.86 21.14
CA PRO A 450 -8.74 -27.49 20.35
C PRO A 450 -7.39 -26.75 20.43
N ALA A 451 -6.30 -27.51 20.39
CA ALA A 451 -4.93 -27.04 20.22
C ALA A 451 -4.32 -27.58 18.92
N GLN A 452 -3.44 -26.76 18.36
CA GLN A 452 -2.78 -26.81 17.06
C GLN A 452 -1.81 -27.99 16.92
N VAL A 453 -1.75 -28.59 15.72
CA VAL A 453 -0.72 -29.57 15.31
C VAL A 453 -0.19 -29.18 13.94
N ASN A 454 1.12 -28.93 13.86
CA ASN A 454 1.91 -28.93 12.63
C ASN A 454 2.72 -30.23 12.62
N GLU A 455 2.37 -31.18 11.75
CA GLU A 455 3.17 -32.34 11.39
C GLU A 455 3.64 -32.18 9.94
N ILE A 456 4.95 -32.29 9.72
CA ILE A 456 5.57 -32.29 8.39
C ILE A 456 5.68 -33.73 7.91
N GLN A 457 5.14 -33.97 6.72
CA GLN A 457 5.03 -35.24 6.04
C GLN A 457 6.34 -35.64 5.36
N ASN A 458 6.70 -36.92 5.54
CA ASN A 458 7.87 -37.57 4.97
C ASN A 458 7.51 -38.23 3.63
N GLY A 459 8.34 -38.06 2.60
CA GLY A 459 8.17 -38.64 1.27
C GLY A 459 9.50 -39.06 0.65
N SER A 460 9.75 -40.36 0.67
CA SER A 460 10.72 -41.22 -0.04
C SER A 460 11.82 -40.61 -0.93
N SER A 461 13.06 -41.02 -0.66
CA SER A 461 14.07 -41.32 -1.69
C SER A 461 14.98 -42.46 -1.22
N SER A 462 15.08 -43.50 -2.04
CA SER A 462 15.92 -44.68 -1.87
C SER A 462 17.22 -44.59 -2.70
N GLU A 463 18.20 -45.40 -2.27
CA GLU A 463 19.45 -45.83 -2.93
C GLU A 463 20.69 -44.91 -2.73
N ALA A 464 21.61 -45.27 -1.82
CA ALA A 464 22.78 -46.19 -1.98
C ALA A 464 24.00 -45.45 -2.61
N ALA A 465 25.26 -45.53 -2.16
CA ALA A 465 25.94 -46.31 -1.14
C ALA A 465 27.29 -45.65 -0.74
N SER A 466 27.72 -45.90 0.51
CA SER A 466 29.09 -46.12 1.05
C SER A 466 30.32 -45.57 0.28
N SER A 467 31.06 -44.59 0.82
CA SER A 467 32.13 -44.69 1.84
C SER A 467 33.50 -45.20 1.35
N SER A 468 34.51 -44.32 1.37
CA SER A 468 35.81 -44.65 1.94
C SER A 468 36.52 -43.36 2.35
N GLY A 469 36.93 -43.30 3.62
CA GLY A 469 37.73 -42.23 4.17
C GLY A 469 38.59 -42.80 5.28
N SER A 470 39.89 -42.58 5.19
CA SER A 470 40.83 -42.82 6.28
C SER A 470 42.05 -41.91 6.11
N LYS A 471 42.03 -40.86 6.95
CA LYS A 471 43.13 -40.37 7.79
C LYS A 471 44.53 -40.24 7.16
N ASP A 472 45.11 -39.04 7.23
CA ASP A 472 46.04 -38.78 8.33
C ASP A 472 46.30 -37.30 8.62
N GLN A 473 46.75 -37.08 9.86
CA GLN A 473 46.95 -35.82 10.57
C GLN A 473 48.20 -35.04 10.11
N GLY A 474 48.24 -33.73 10.41
CA GLY A 474 49.52 -33.02 10.53
C GLY A 474 49.47 -31.48 10.50
N SER A 475 49.42 -30.88 11.69
CA SER A 475 50.07 -29.61 12.12
C SER A 475 50.17 -28.43 11.14
N SER A 476 49.47 -27.32 11.38
CA SER A 476 49.95 -26.19 12.20
C SER A 476 51.34 -25.62 11.80
N SER A 477 51.39 -24.46 11.16
CA SER A 477 51.71 -23.21 11.86
C SER A 477 51.96 -22.04 10.89
N SER A 478 51.69 -20.87 11.43
CA SER A 478 51.72 -19.53 10.86
C SER A 478 53.13 -18.99 10.62
N LYS A 479 53.29 -18.09 9.63
CA LYS A 479 53.97 -16.79 9.83
C LYS A 479 53.93 -15.87 8.61
N LYS A 480 53.53 -14.63 8.89
CA LYS A 480 53.64 -13.43 8.05
C LYS A 480 55.08 -13.17 7.59
N LYS A 481 55.27 -12.71 6.34
CA LYS A 481 56.36 -11.83 5.94
C LYS A 481 55.86 -10.70 5.03
N LYS A 482 56.52 -9.55 5.17
CA LYS A 482 56.16 -8.20 4.71
C LYS A 482 57.26 -7.70 3.77
N LYS A 483 56.88 -6.85 2.80
CA LYS A 483 57.72 -6.00 1.89
C LYS A 483 58.52 -6.79 0.85
N THR A 484 58.63 -6.38 -0.42
CA THR A 484 59.04 -5.09 -1.03
C THR A 484 58.77 -5.24 -2.54
N GLY A 485 58.20 -4.30 -3.31
CA GLY A 485 58.92 -3.17 -3.91
C GLY A 485 58.63 -3.10 -5.44
N LEU A 486 58.29 -1.88 -5.91
CA LEU A 486 58.36 -1.29 -7.26
C LEU A 486 58.20 -2.17 -8.53
N LYS A 487 57.28 -1.75 -9.42
CA LYS A 487 57.64 -1.11 -10.72
C LYS A 487 56.42 -0.49 -11.42
N LYS A 488 56.62 0.72 -11.94
CA LYS A 488 55.79 1.45 -12.92
C LYS A 488 55.76 0.73 -14.28
N VAL A 489 54.72 1.01 -15.09
CA VAL A 489 54.67 1.30 -16.56
C VAL A 489 53.24 0.94 -17.05
N VAL A 490 52.32 1.91 -17.22
CA VAL A 490 51.89 2.65 -18.45
C VAL A 490 50.84 1.88 -19.28
N PRO A 491 49.80 2.55 -19.84
CA PRO A 491 48.50 1.98 -20.16
C PRO A 491 48.34 1.64 -21.66
N PHE A 492 47.29 0.86 -21.95
CA PHE A 492 46.54 0.88 -23.20
C PHE A 492 45.05 0.92 -22.87
#